data_AF-A0A0T2YCN5-F1
#
_entry.id   AF-A0A0T2YCN5-F1
#
_cell.length_a   1.000
_cell.length_b   1.000
_cell.length_c   1.000
_cell.angle_alpha   90.00
_cell.angle_beta   90.00
_cell.angle_gamma   90.00
#
_symmetry.space_group_name_H-M   'P 1'
#
loop_
_entity.id
_entity.type
_entity.pdbx_description
1 polymer ?
#
loop_
_entity_poly.entity_id
_entity_poly.type
_entity_poly.pdbx_seq_one_letter_code
_entity_poly.pdbx_strand_id
1 'polypeptide(L)'
;MTNMTTASVSRSTPYGLPPALKTAQAAMQLPEVQDMLRRLSEFRLGIFMPHQHDDGTGEFQPLPDDVMQVESGRTVSFERQDEIAQRAASFLPVAWLWRAGAPNVAAVCEMADQEGPEDEEHPVKHKHPENIR
;
A
#
# COMPACT_ATOMS: atom_id res chain seq x y z
N MET A 1 21.53 -13.96 -20.92
CA MET A 1 20.87 -12.99 -20.02
C MET A 1 20.55 -13.75 -18.75
N THR A 2 21.27 -13.47 -17.67
CA THR A 2 21.08 -14.09 -16.37
C THR A 2 19.78 -13.56 -15.76
N ASN A 3 18.80 -14.44 -15.53
CA ASN A 3 17.60 -14.12 -14.78
C ASN A 3 18.01 -13.61 -13.40
N MET A 4 17.64 -12.37 -13.10
CA MET A 4 17.70 -11.82 -11.75
C MET A 4 16.57 -12.49 -10.96
N THR A 5 16.82 -13.68 -10.42
CA THR A 5 15.98 -14.24 -9.36
C THR A 5 16.04 -13.27 -8.18
N THR A 6 14.91 -13.07 -7.51
CA THR A 6 14.65 -12.20 -6.32
C THR A 6 15.47 -12.60 -5.07
N ALA A 7 16.75 -12.91 -5.25
CA ALA A 7 17.69 -13.10 -4.17
C ALA A 7 18.10 -11.73 -3.62
N SER A 8 17.59 -11.46 -2.41
CA SER A 8 18.24 -10.65 -1.38
C SER A 8 18.26 -9.13 -1.59
N VAL A 9 17.12 -8.49 -1.29
CA VAL A 9 17.17 -7.21 -0.56
C VAL A 9 17.23 -7.57 0.94
N SER A 10 18.41 -7.39 1.53
CA SER A 10 18.77 -7.49 2.97
C SER A 10 18.41 -8.76 3.75
N ARG A 11 19.45 -9.54 4.12
CA ARG A 11 19.47 -10.38 5.33
C ARG A 11 19.61 -9.49 6.58
N SER A 12 18.60 -8.69 6.88
CA SER A 12 18.40 -8.22 8.25
C SER A 12 17.43 -9.19 8.89
N THR A 13 17.93 -9.97 9.85
CA THR A 13 17.10 -10.88 10.64
C THR A 13 15.89 -10.10 11.19
N PRO A 14 14.66 -10.64 11.15
CA PRO A 14 13.44 -9.92 11.51
C PRO A 14 13.32 -9.61 13.02
N TYR A 15 14.42 -9.51 13.77
CA TYR A 15 14.44 -9.36 15.22
C TYR A 15 13.59 -8.17 15.70
N GLY A 16 13.48 -7.09 14.92
CA GLY A 16 12.67 -5.91 15.23
C GLY A 16 11.22 -5.90 14.72
N LEU A 17 10.73 -6.96 14.06
CA LEU A 17 9.33 -6.98 13.60
C LEU A 17 8.38 -7.43 14.73
N PRO A 18 7.22 -6.78 14.89
CA PRO A 18 6.13 -7.28 15.71
C PRO A 18 5.67 -8.68 15.26
N PRO A 19 5.09 -9.49 16.17
CA PRO A 19 4.63 -10.85 15.83
C PRO A 19 3.75 -10.93 14.58
N ALA A 20 2.81 -10.00 14.41
CA ALA A 20 1.93 -9.97 13.23
C ALA A 20 2.71 -9.81 11.91
N LEU A 21 3.73 -8.94 11.89
CA LEU A 21 4.55 -8.71 10.69
C LEU A 21 5.54 -9.85 10.44
N LYS A 22 6.03 -10.50 11.50
CA LYS A 22 6.81 -11.75 11.37
C LYS A 22 5.99 -12.86 10.73
N THR A 23 4.74 -13.03 11.18
CA THR A 23 3.82 -14.00 10.59
C THR A 23 3.53 -13.67 9.13
N ALA A 24 3.31 -12.40 8.78
CA ALA A 24 3.10 -11.98 7.40
C ALA A 24 4.32 -12.29 6.50
N GLN A 25 5.55 -11.98 6.96
CA GLN A 25 6.78 -12.33 6.25
C GLN A 25 6.95 -13.85 6.08
N ALA A 26 6.70 -14.63 7.14
CA ALA A 26 6.82 -16.09 7.09
C ALA A 26 5.78 -16.71 6.14
N ALA A 27 4.57 -16.15 6.07
CA ALA A 27 3.50 -16.62 5.20
C ALA A 27 3.88 -16.59 3.70
N MET A 28 4.85 -15.77 3.30
CA MET A 28 5.39 -15.76 1.93
C MET A 28 6.02 -17.08 1.49
N GLN A 29 6.41 -17.94 2.44
CA GLN A 29 6.96 -19.25 2.15
C GLN A 29 5.88 -20.32 1.95
N LEU A 30 4.61 -20.00 2.23
CA LEU A 30 3.49 -20.93 2.04
C LEU A 30 3.16 -21.05 0.54
N PRO A 31 3.06 -22.27 -0.01
CA PRO A 31 2.69 -22.48 -1.41
C PRO A 31 1.38 -21.80 -1.79
N GLU A 32 0.38 -21.82 -0.92
CA GLU A 32 -0.92 -21.22 -1.19
C GLU A 32 -0.82 -19.69 -1.36
N VAL A 33 0.04 -19.03 -0.58
CA VAL A 33 0.29 -17.58 -0.70
C VAL A 33 1.03 -17.24 -1.98
N GLN A 34 1.99 -18.07 -2.39
CA GLN A 34 2.70 -17.91 -3.66
C GLN A 34 1.78 -18.12 -4.87
N ASP A 35 0.86 -19.08 -4.79
CA ASP A 35 -0.15 -19.32 -5.81
C ASP A 35 -1.14 -18.16 -5.93
N MET A 36 -1.58 -17.59 -4.80
CA MET A 36 -2.40 -16.37 -4.81
C MET A 36 -1.65 -15.20 -5.45
N LEU A 37 -0.38 -14.97 -5.09
CA LEU A 37 0.44 -13.91 -5.67
C LEU A 37 0.61 -14.09 -7.19
N ARG A 38 0.80 -15.33 -7.66
CA ARG A 38 0.90 -15.66 -9.09
C ARG A 38 -0.37 -15.25 -9.84
N ARG A 39 -1.54 -15.59 -9.29
CA ARG A 39 -2.85 -15.24 -9.86
C ARG A 39 -3.09 -13.73 -9.84
N LEU A 40 -2.76 -13.04 -8.75
CA LEU A 40 -2.85 -11.58 -8.66
C LEU A 40 -1.96 -10.89 -9.71
N SER A 41 -0.78 -11.44 -9.95
CA SER A 41 0.20 -10.88 -10.90
C SER A 41 -0.31 -10.85 -12.34
N GLU A 42 -1.24 -11.74 -12.73
CA GLU A 42 -1.92 -11.71 -14.03
C GLU A 42 -2.69 -10.40 -14.26
N PHE A 43 -3.11 -9.76 -13.17
CA PHE A 43 -3.85 -8.48 -13.16
C PHE A 43 -2.96 -7.30 -12.78
N ARG A 44 -1.63 -7.47 -12.77
CA ARG A 44 -0.66 -6.48 -12.26
C ARG A 44 -0.88 -6.11 -10.78
N LEU A 45 -1.54 -6.99 -10.03
CA LEU A 45 -1.71 -6.85 -8.59
C LEU A 45 -0.59 -7.60 -7.87
N GLY A 46 -0.20 -7.07 -6.73
CA GLY A 46 0.74 -7.69 -5.81
C GLY A 46 0.13 -7.89 -4.43
N ILE A 47 1.00 -8.25 -3.50
CA ILE A 47 0.72 -8.26 -2.07
C ILE A 47 1.61 -7.24 -1.40
N PHE A 48 1.14 -6.72 -0.28
CA PHE A 48 1.87 -5.80 0.57
C PHE A 48 1.68 -6.25 2.02
N MET A 49 2.59 -5.84 2.88
CA MET A 49 2.50 -6.08 4.32
C MET A 49 2.10 -4.75 4.97
N PRO A 50 0.83 -4.56 5.37
CA PRO A 50 0.39 -3.30 5.97
C PRO A 50 1.12 -3.04 7.28
N HIS A 51 1.80 -1.91 7.37
CA HIS A 51 2.49 -1.47 8.58
C HIS A 51 2.57 0.05 8.61
N GLN A 52 2.82 0.58 9.79
CA GLN A 52 3.28 1.95 10.02
C GLN A 52 4.55 1.89 10.87
N HIS A 53 5.15 3.04 11.14
CA HIS A 53 6.23 3.16 12.11
C HIS A 53 5.75 3.93 13.34
N ASP A 54 6.27 3.55 14.50
CA ASP A 54 6.06 4.28 15.74
C ASP A 54 6.74 5.66 15.66
N ASP A 55 6.03 6.74 15.96
CA ASP A 55 6.58 8.11 15.83
C ASP A 55 7.72 8.40 16.81
N GLY A 56 7.73 7.76 17.99
CA GLY A 56 8.73 7.99 19.03
C GLY A 56 10.01 7.16 18.85
N THR A 57 9.88 5.96 18.33
CA THR A 57 10.97 4.97 18.26
C THR A 57 11.38 4.60 16.84
N GLY A 58 10.51 4.85 15.84
CA GLY A 58 10.70 4.42 14.46
C GLY A 58 10.52 2.91 14.24
N GLU A 59 10.13 2.15 15.26
CA GLU A 59 9.92 0.71 15.15
C GLU A 59 8.69 0.38 14.29
N PHE A 60 8.71 -0.78 13.64
CA PHE A 60 7.55 -1.26 12.89
C PHE A 60 6.35 -1.51 13.80
N GLN A 61 5.17 -1.11 13.35
CA GLN A 61 3.89 -1.45 13.96
C GLN A 61 2.92 -1.98 12.91
N PRO A 62 2.01 -2.90 13.26
CA PRO A 62 0.90 -3.25 12.39
C PRO A 62 0.08 -1.99 12.07
N LEU A 63 -0.41 -1.88 10.84
CA LEU A 63 -1.32 -0.80 10.48
C LEU A 63 -2.65 -1.00 11.23
N PRO A 64 -3.13 -0.02 12.02
CA PRO A 64 -4.43 -0.10 12.68
C PRO A 64 -5.58 -0.31 11.68
N ASP A 65 -6.68 -0.93 12.15
CA ASP A 65 -7.79 -1.28 11.26
C ASP A 65 -8.56 -0.07 10.72
N ASP A 66 -8.52 1.07 11.44
CA ASP A 66 -9.17 2.34 11.13
C ASP A 66 -8.23 3.40 10.54
N VAL A 67 -7.02 2.98 10.13
CA VAL A 67 -6.02 3.81 9.47
C VAL A 67 -5.78 3.30 8.05
N MET A 68 -5.48 4.20 7.13
CA MET A 68 -5.05 3.92 5.76
C MET A 68 -3.68 4.53 5.50
N GLN A 69 -2.89 3.86 4.66
CA GLN A 69 -1.69 4.45 4.09
C GLN A 69 -2.09 5.40 2.96
N VAL A 70 -1.60 6.63 2.98
CA VAL A 70 -1.89 7.64 1.96
C VAL A 70 -0.58 8.00 1.29
N GLU A 71 -0.48 7.79 -0.01
CA GLU A 71 0.60 8.35 -0.81
C GLU A 71 0.15 9.70 -1.38
N SER A 72 0.84 10.78 -1.05
CA SER A 72 0.64 12.10 -1.66
C SER A 72 1.98 12.76 -1.91
N GLY A 73 2.21 13.30 -3.12
CA GLY A 73 3.45 14.04 -3.39
C GLY A 73 4.71 13.18 -3.29
N ARG A 74 4.62 11.86 -3.50
CA ARG A 74 5.66 10.85 -3.19
C ARG A 74 6.04 10.70 -1.72
N THR A 75 5.23 11.22 -0.82
CA THR A 75 5.34 11.00 0.62
C THR A 75 4.23 10.06 1.04
N VAL A 76 4.54 9.17 1.98
CA VAL A 76 3.55 8.29 2.60
C VAL A 76 3.19 8.82 3.98
N SER A 77 1.91 9.06 4.21
CA SER A 77 1.30 9.34 5.51
C SER A 77 0.39 8.20 5.95
N PHE A 78 -0.04 8.24 7.22
CA PHE A 78 -0.99 7.30 7.80
C PHE A 78 -2.14 8.12 8.38
N GLU A 79 -3.32 8.01 7.75
CA GLU A 79 -4.47 8.86 8.05
C GLU A 79 -5.69 8.02 8.41
N ARG A 80 -6.62 8.62 9.16
CA ARG A 80 -7.83 7.93 9.60
C ARG A 80 -8.77 7.69 8.42
N GLN A 81 -9.43 6.54 8.42
CA GLN A 81 -10.34 6.16 7.33
C GLN A 81 -11.55 7.09 7.19
N ASP A 82 -12.06 7.61 8.31
CA ASP A 82 -13.19 8.55 8.34
C ASP A 82 -12.84 9.92 7.75
N GLU A 83 -11.59 10.37 7.90
CA GLU A 83 -11.07 11.59 7.28
C GLU A 83 -10.89 11.42 5.76
N ILE A 84 -10.35 10.28 5.33
CA ILE A 84 -10.21 9.96 3.89
C ILE A 84 -11.56 9.80 3.21
N ALA A 85 -12.55 9.20 3.87
CA ALA A 85 -13.89 9.03 3.32
C ALA A 85 -14.57 10.37 2.98
N GLN A 86 -14.30 11.43 3.75
CA GLN A 86 -14.81 12.78 3.48
C GLN A 86 -14.22 13.41 2.21
N ARG A 87 -13.12 12.85 1.72
CA ARG A 87 -12.31 13.35 0.61
C ARG A 87 -12.17 12.31 -0.52
N ALA A 88 -13.02 11.29 -0.54
CA ALA A 88 -12.82 10.09 -1.34
C ALA A 88 -12.59 10.35 -2.84
N ALA A 89 -13.18 11.42 -3.39
CA ALA A 89 -13.00 11.81 -4.80
C ALA A 89 -11.55 12.21 -5.16
N SER A 90 -10.74 12.63 -4.19
CA SER A 90 -9.35 13.01 -4.38
C SER A 90 -8.39 11.81 -4.38
N PHE A 91 -8.89 10.58 -4.19
CA PHE A 91 -8.06 9.42 -3.91
C PHE A 91 -8.34 8.24 -4.84
N LEU A 92 -7.27 7.60 -5.31
CA LEU A 92 -7.33 6.32 -6.01
C LEU A 92 -6.91 5.19 -5.06
N PRO A 93 -7.75 4.17 -4.80
CA PRO A 93 -7.34 2.99 -4.05
C PRO A 93 -6.23 2.20 -4.76
N VAL A 94 -5.18 1.86 -4.03
CA VAL A 94 -4.00 1.14 -4.58
C VAL A 94 -3.63 -0.12 -3.81
N ALA A 95 -4.24 -0.36 -2.64
CA ALA A 95 -4.06 -1.60 -1.89
C ALA A 95 -5.33 -1.98 -1.13
N TRP A 96 -5.57 -3.29 -0.97
CA TRP A 96 -6.76 -3.82 -0.31
C TRP A 96 -6.43 -4.91 0.71
N LEU A 97 -7.22 -4.99 1.77
CA LEU A 97 -7.20 -6.06 2.75
C LEU A 97 -8.54 -6.77 2.80
N TRP A 98 -8.50 -8.08 3.00
CA TRP A 98 -9.72 -8.83 3.28
C TRP A 98 -10.11 -8.66 4.75
N ARG A 99 -11.23 -7.97 5.01
CA ARG A 99 -11.75 -7.72 6.36
C ARG A 99 -13.27 -7.84 6.34
N ALA A 100 -13.85 -8.38 7.42
CA ALA A 100 -15.30 -8.53 7.58
C ALA A 100 -16.01 -9.18 6.36
N GLY A 101 -15.34 -10.11 5.66
CA GLY A 101 -15.91 -10.83 4.51
C GLY A 101 -15.86 -10.10 3.16
N ALA A 102 -15.17 -8.96 3.07
CA ALA A 102 -15.07 -8.17 1.84
C ALA A 102 -13.68 -7.53 1.66
N PRO A 103 -13.29 -7.15 0.43
CA PRO A 103 -12.13 -6.30 0.23
C PRO A 103 -12.38 -4.89 0.79
N ASN A 104 -11.47 -4.41 1.62
CA ASN A 104 -11.45 -3.07 2.20
C ASN A 104 -10.21 -2.33 1.72
N VAL A 105 -10.32 -1.04 1.43
CA VAL A 105 -9.16 -0.23 1.00
C VAL A 105 -8.20 -0.06 2.18
N ALA A 106 -6.91 -0.28 1.94
CA ALA A 106 -5.86 -0.19 2.94
C ALA A 106 -4.79 0.85 2.59
N ALA A 107 -4.66 1.19 1.30
CA ALA A 107 -3.86 2.31 0.85
C ALA A 107 -4.54 3.04 -0.31
N VAL A 108 -4.34 4.35 -0.34
CA VAL A 108 -4.80 5.24 -1.40
C VAL A 108 -3.67 6.12 -1.90
N CYS A 109 -3.77 6.58 -3.15
CA CYS A 109 -2.91 7.61 -3.71
C CYS A 109 -3.71 8.89 -3.96
N GLU A 110 -3.20 10.04 -3.50
CA GLU A 110 -3.80 11.34 -3.76
C GLU A 110 -3.60 11.72 -5.23
N MET A 111 -4.72 11.93 -5.89
CA MET A 111 -4.81 12.37 -7.27
C MET A 111 -4.61 13.89 -7.34
N ALA A 112 -3.90 14.36 -8.36
CA ALA A 112 -3.92 15.78 -8.68
C ALA A 112 -5.25 16.13 -9.34
N ASP A 113 -5.94 17.16 -8.85
CA ASP A 113 -7.10 17.72 -9.54
C ASP A 113 -6.64 18.20 -10.93
N GLN A 114 -7.10 17.53 -11.98
CA GLN A 114 -7.00 18.03 -13.35
C GLN A 114 -8.39 18.59 -13.68
N GLU A 115 -8.62 19.89 -13.46
CA GLU A 115 -9.74 20.59 -14.11
C GLU A 115 -9.44 20.68 -15.61
N GLY A 116 -9.93 19.70 -16.36
CA GLY A 116 -9.94 19.66 -17.82
C GLY A 116 -11.33 19.27 -18.34
N PRO A 117 -11.71 19.69 -19.56
CA PRO A 117 -13.06 19.48 -20.09
C PRO A 117 -13.43 17.98 -20.13
N GLU A 118 -14.65 17.62 -19.72
CA GLU A 118 -15.10 16.25 -19.39
C GLU A 118 -15.00 15.17 -20.49
N ASP A 119 -14.54 15.49 -21.71
CA ASP A 119 -14.69 14.64 -22.91
C ASP A 119 -13.37 14.05 -23.48
N GLU A 120 -12.24 14.22 -22.80
CA GLU A 120 -10.99 13.52 -23.16
C GLU A 120 -10.60 12.51 -22.07
N GLU A 121 -10.01 11.36 -22.44
CA GLU A 121 -9.38 10.44 -21.47
C GLU A 121 -8.25 11.20 -20.76
N HIS A 122 -8.54 11.79 -19.61
CA HIS A 122 -7.54 12.51 -18.83
C HIS A 122 -6.63 11.49 -18.14
N PRO A 123 -5.31 11.50 -18.38
CA PRO A 123 -4.40 10.66 -17.64
C PRO A 123 -4.49 11.02 -16.15
N VAL A 124 -4.86 10.03 -15.35
CA VAL A 124 -4.85 10.02 -13.89
C VAL A 124 -3.41 10.33 -13.43
N LYS A 125 -3.15 11.58 -13.02
CA LYS A 125 -1.82 12.04 -12.57
C LYS A 125 -1.73 12.01 -11.05
N HIS A 126 -0.74 11.27 -10.54
CA HIS A 126 -0.32 11.32 -9.15
C HIS A 126 0.15 12.73 -8.77
N LYS A 127 -0.16 13.18 -7.54
CA LYS A 127 0.35 14.46 -7.04
C LYS A 127 1.88 14.41 -6.91
N HIS A 128 2.54 15.41 -7.48
CA HIS A 128 4.01 15.58 -7.47
C HIS A 128 4.41 16.59 -6.38
N PRO A 129 5.63 16.52 -5.81
CA PRO A 129 6.13 17.52 -4.86
C PRO A 129 5.96 18.98 -5.31
N GLU A 130 6.05 19.23 -6.61
CA GLU A 130 5.93 20.56 -7.23
C GLU A 130 4.49 21.11 -7.26
N ASN A 131 3.50 20.26 -6.95
CA ASN A 131 2.08 20.59 -6.94
C ASN A 131 1.47 20.55 -5.52
N ILE A 132 2.30 20.54 -4.48
CA ILE A 132 1.86 20.70 -3.09
C ILE A 132 1.62 22.20 -2.84
N ARG A 133 0.35 22.60 -2.75
CA ARG A 133 -0.06 23.92 -2.22
C ARG A 133 -0.43 23.79 -0.76
#